data_AF-V5GXN9-F1
#
_entry.id   AF-V5GXN9-F1
#
_cell.length_a   1.000
_cell.length_b   1.000
_cell.length_c   1.000
_cell.angle_alpha   90.00
_cell.angle_beta   90.00
_cell.angle_gamma   90.00
#
_symmetry.space_group_name_H-M   'P 1'
#
loop_
_entity.id
_entity.type
_entity.pdbx_description
1 polymer ?
#
loop_
_entity_poly.entity_id
_entity_poly.type
_entity_poly.pdbx_seq_one_letter_code
_entity_poly.pdbx_strand_id
1 'polypeptide(L)'
;VLPTQEVYMNPRQKWQWIEHSLYQEGPTLWMGHQEWVPTILQFIGKFLYHIVMHDLKIDVNSLRNNDEHKNYLPAFYTIFRTQGRITKEEVKPHPVLSKLYRASLPETLHFPTYELPMICPPVPWTSTHVGGYLVSPCEVIRLPTQAMSQKQRLGEVGRRQLYPSLDSLNQLAAVPWKVNQRVLDVIL
;
A
#
# COMPACT_ATOMS: atom_id res chain seq x y z
N VAL A 1 36.33 -6.81 -16.90
CA VAL A 1 36.59 -8.25 -17.17
C VAL A 1 35.55 -9.02 -16.38
N LEU A 2 34.67 -9.75 -17.08
CA LEU A 2 33.59 -10.53 -16.45
C LEU A 2 34.21 -11.71 -15.68
N PRO A 3 33.83 -11.98 -14.43
CA PRO A 3 34.34 -13.13 -13.69
C PRO A 3 33.76 -14.44 -14.25
N THR A 4 34.64 -15.40 -14.52
CA THR A 4 34.40 -16.71 -15.15
C THR A 4 34.10 -17.85 -14.16
N GLN A 5 33.95 -17.56 -12.86
CA GLN A 5 33.61 -18.54 -11.83
C GLN A 5 32.26 -18.23 -11.18
N GLU A 6 31.53 -19.27 -10.76
CA GLU A 6 30.36 -19.16 -9.88
C GLU A 6 30.80 -18.62 -8.52
N VAL A 7 30.90 -17.29 -8.44
CA VAL A 7 31.00 -16.60 -7.16
C VAL A 7 29.63 -16.74 -6.49
N TYR A 8 29.59 -17.23 -5.24
CA TYR A 8 28.40 -17.17 -4.41
C TYR A 8 27.99 -15.70 -4.22
N MET A 9 27.13 -15.20 -5.11
CA MET A 9 26.66 -13.83 -5.11
C MET A 9 25.35 -13.74 -4.36
N ASN A 10 25.22 -12.71 -3.54
CA ASN A 10 23.95 -12.44 -2.87
C ASN A 10 22.87 -12.04 -3.92
N PRO A 11 21.57 -12.16 -3.58
CA PRO A 11 20.49 -11.82 -4.52
C PRO A 11 20.59 -10.40 -5.09
N ARG A 12 21.02 -9.43 -4.26
CA ARG A 12 21.22 -8.04 -4.66
C ARG A 12 22.31 -7.86 -5.72
N GLN A 13 23.47 -8.49 -5.53
CA GLN A 13 24.63 -8.44 -6.41
C GLN A 13 24.30 -9.12 -7.74
N LYS A 14 23.61 -10.27 -7.68
CA LYS A 14 23.13 -10.96 -8.88
C LYS A 14 22.15 -10.08 -9.66
N TRP A 15 21.21 -9.43 -8.97
CA TRP A 15 20.27 -8.50 -9.58
C TRP A 15 20.98 -7.30 -10.23
N GLN A 16 21.86 -6.62 -9.49
CA GLN A 16 22.64 -5.49 -9.99
C GLN A 16 23.54 -5.86 -11.17
N TRP A 17 24.08 -7.08 -11.18
CA TRP A 17 24.87 -7.57 -12.31
C TRP A 17 24.00 -7.75 -13.55
N ILE A 18 22.87 -8.45 -13.43
CA ILE A 18 21.93 -8.67 -14.53
C ILE A 18 21.42 -7.34 -15.09
N GLU A 19 21.03 -6.43 -14.21
CA GLU A 19 20.58 -5.09 -14.56
C GLU A 19 21.64 -4.29 -15.32
N HIS A 20 22.89 -4.36 -14.88
CA HIS A 20 24.00 -3.70 -15.58
C HIS A 20 24.27 -4.35 -16.94
N SER A 21 24.24 -5.68 -17.04
CA SER A 21 24.49 -6.39 -18.29
C SER A 21 23.42 -6.17 -19.34
N LEU A 22 22.16 -6.08 -18.91
CA LEU A 22 20.99 -5.92 -19.80
C LEU A 22 20.59 -4.46 -20.00
N TYR A 23 21.37 -3.51 -19.48
CA TYR A 23 21.05 -2.08 -19.51
C TYR A 23 20.77 -1.54 -20.92
N GLN A 24 21.36 -2.14 -21.96
CA GLN A 24 21.19 -1.73 -23.36
C GLN A 24 20.08 -2.48 -24.10
N GLU A 25 19.54 -3.57 -23.55
CA GLU A 25 18.69 -4.51 -24.28
C GLU A 25 17.18 -4.31 -24.04
N GLY A 26 16.76 -3.40 -23.16
CA GLY A 26 15.33 -3.20 -22.94
C GLY A 26 14.90 -2.14 -21.94
N PRO A 27 13.58 -1.97 -21.77
CA PRO A 27 13.00 -1.07 -20.78
C PRO A 27 13.27 -1.60 -19.38
N THR A 28 13.63 -0.70 -18.48
CA THR A 28 13.82 -1.04 -17.08
C THR A 28 12.52 -0.88 -16.30
N LEU A 29 12.38 -1.64 -15.21
CA LEU A 29 11.26 -1.49 -14.27
C LEU A 29 11.34 -0.17 -13.46
N TRP A 30 12.36 0.65 -13.73
CA TRP A 30 12.60 1.95 -13.13
C TRP A 30 11.59 2.98 -13.62
N MET A 31 10.42 3.01 -12.99
CA MET A 31 9.58 4.19 -13.05
C MET A 31 10.10 5.16 -11.99
N GLY A 32 10.63 6.31 -12.42
CA GLY A 32 10.97 7.40 -11.52
C GLY A 32 9.71 7.89 -10.81
N HIS A 33 9.38 7.27 -9.68
CA HIS A 33 8.22 7.65 -8.89
C HIS A 33 8.56 8.95 -8.16
N GLN A 34 8.14 10.07 -8.76
CA GLN A 34 8.21 11.36 -8.10
C GLN A 34 6.95 11.55 -7.27
N GLU A 35 7.12 11.53 -5.94
CA GLU A 35 6.04 11.85 -5.01
C GLU A 35 5.49 13.25 -5.31
N TRP A 36 4.17 13.38 -5.33
CA TRP A 36 3.54 14.70 -5.44
C TRP A 36 3.85 15.53 -4.21
N VAL A 37 4.01 16.84 -4.41
CA VAL A 37 4.15 17.80 -3.31
C VAL A 37 2.96 17.63 -2.35
N PRO A 38 3.17 17.54 -1.03
CA PRO A 38 2.10 17.24 -0.07
C PRO A 38 0.88 18.13 -0.20
N THR A 39 1.09 19.42 -0.53
CA THR A 39 0.01 20.39 -0.76
C THR A 39 -0.88 20.00 -1.95
N ILE A 40 -0.30 19.54 -3.06
CA ILE A 40 -1.05 19.09 -4.24
C ILE A 40 -1.86 17.85 -3.91
N LEU A 41 -1.25 16.89 -3.20
CA LEU A 41 -1.92 15.66 -2.76
C LEU A 41 -3.09 15.98 -1.82
N GLN A 42 -2.93 16.96 -0.93
CA GLN A 42 -4.01 17.45 -0.07
C GLN A 42 -5.14 18.11 -0.85
N PHE A 43 -4.85 18.91 -1.88
CA PHE A 43 -5.89 19.52 -2.73
C PHE A 43 -6.67 18.47 -3.51
N ILE A 44 -5.97 17.52 -4.13
CA ILE A 44 -6.61 16.43 -4.89
C ILE A 44 -7.43 15.55 -3.94
N GLY A 45 -6.88 15.20 -2.78
CA GLY A 45 -7.58 14.47 -1.74
C GLY A 45 -8.84 15.20 -1.27
N LYS A 46 -8.76 16.50 -1.01
CA LYS A 46 -9.91 17.33 -0.61
C LYS A 46 -10.97 17.41 -1.71
N PHE A 47 -10.55 17.50 -2.97
CA PHE A 47 -11.46 17.52 -4.12
C PHE A 47 -12.23 16.19 -4.23
N LEU A 48 -11.53 15.06 -4.23
CA LEU A 48 -12.15 13.73 -4.27
C LEU A 48 -13.04 13.48 -3.04
N TYR A 49 -12.57 13.90 -1.87
CA TYR A 49 -13.34 13.83 -0.63
C TYR A 49 -14.65 14.63 -0.71
N HIS A 50 -14.61 15.84 -1.27
CA HIS A 50 -15.80 16.66 -1.45
C HIS A 50 -16.84 15.97 -2.35
N ILE A 51 -16.41 15.34 -3.45
CA ILE A 51 -17.30 14.56 -4.33
C ILE A 51 -17.96 13.42 -3.53
N VAL A 52 -17.17 12.64 -2.78
CA VAL A 52 -17.68 11.52 -1.98
C VAL A 52 -18.69 11.98 -0.91
N MET A 53 -18.44 13.12 -0.27
CA MET A 53 -19.27 13.61 0.82
C MET A 53 -20.56 14.31 0.35
N HIS A 54 -20.52 15.03 -0.79
CA HIS A 54 -21.64 15.86 -1.23
C HIS A 54 -22.46 15.26 -2.37
N ASP A 55 -21.83 14.49 -3.27
CA ASP A 55 -22.49 14.01 -4.48
C ASP A 55 -23.08 12.60 -4.30
N LEU A 56 -22.51 11.79 -3.41
CA LEU A 56 -23.06 10.48 -3.08
C LEU A 56 -24.26 10.61 -2.15
N LYS A 57 -25.45 10.34 -2.69
CA LYS A 57 -26.71 10.37 -1.96
C LYS A 57 -27.36 8.99 -1.95
N ILE A 58 -28.06 8.69 -0.88
CA ILE A 58 -28.82 7.46 -0.70
C ILE A 58 -30.28 7.78 -0.40
N ASP A 59 -31.17 6.99 -0.98
CA ASP A 59 -32.59 7.05 -0.63
C ASP A 59 -32.82 6.31 0.69
N VAL A 60 -33.23 7.05 1.71
CA VAL A 60 -33.49 6.51 3.06
C VAL A 60 -34.70 5.58 3.04
N ASN A 61 -35.63 5.79 2.11
CA ASN A 61 -36.84 5.00 1.97
C ASN A 61 -36.65 3.74 1.12
N SER A 62 -35.45 3.53 0.55
CA SER A 62 -35.15 2.34 -0.29
C SER A 62 -35.43 0.98 0.37
N LEU A 63 -35.38 0.91 1.70
CA LEU A 63 -35.70 -0.30 2.47
C LEU A 63 -37.18 -0.38 2.91
N ARG A 64 -38.00 0.64 2.64
CA ARG A 64 -39.41 0.70 2.99
C ARG A 64 -40.24 0.42 1.74
N ASN A 65 -41.01 -0.67 1.78
CA ASN A 65 -41.69 -1.25 0.61
C ASN A 65 -42.85 -0.41 0.02
N ASN A 66 -43.13 0.81 0.51
CA ASN A 66 -44.41 1.49 0.26
C ASN A 66 -44.38 3.03 0.11
N ASP A 67 -43.21 3.66 0.00
CA ASP A 67 -43.14 5.11 -0.20
C ASP A 67 -42.76 5.44 -1.66
N GLU A 68 -43.69 6.04 -2.42
CA GLU A 68 -43.41 6.61 -3.76
C GLU A 68 -42.50 7.85 -3.69
N HIS A 69 -42.34 8.42 -2.49
CA HIS A 69 -41.50 9.59 -2.24
C HIS A 69 -40.06 9.18 -1.91
N LYS A 70 -39.18 9.38 -2.89
CA LYS A 70 -37.73 9.22 -2.73
C LYS A 70 -37.18 10.35 -1.85
N ASN A 71 -36.48 10.00 -0.77
CA ASN A 71 -35.84 10.98 0.10
C ASN A 71 -34.33 10.78 0.11
N TYR A 72 -33.64 11.60 -0.68
CA TYR A 72 -32.20 11.53 -0.85
C TYR A 72 -31.47 12.29 0.24
N LEU A 73 -30.73 11.56 1.08
CA LEU A 73 -29.78 12.12 2.04
C LEU A 73 -28.34 11.79 1.63
N PRO A 74 -27.34 12.55 2.11
CA PRO A 74 -25.93 12.21 1.92
C PRO A 74 -25.63 10.79 2.42
N ALA A 75 -24.90 10.02 1.61
CA ALA A 75 -24.51 8.66 1.92
C ALA A 75 -23.48 8.59 3.05
N PHE A 76 -22.69 9.65 3.22
CA PHE A 76 -21.67 9.80 4.26
C PHE A 76 -21.87 11.11 5.02
N TYR A 77 -21.50 11.12 6.30
CA TYR A 77 -21.50 12.31 7.14
C TYR A 77 -20.27 12.34 8.06
N THR A 78 -19.84 13.54 8.44
CA THR A 78 -18.73 13.73 9.36
C THR A 78 -19.23 13.76 10.80
N ILE A 79 -18.48 13.12 11.68
CA ILE A 79 -18.68 13.21 13.13
C ILE A 79 -17.38 13.64 13.79
N PHE A 80 -17.50 14.36 14.89
CA PHE A 80 -16.36 14.70 15.73
C PHE A 80 -16.40 13.81 16.97
N ARG A 81 -15.38 12.96 17.12
CA ARG A 81 -15.22 12.12 18.31
C ARG A 81 -14.04 12.62 19.12
N THR A 82 -14.28 12.89 20.39
CA THR A 82 -13.24 13.16 21.37
C THR A 82 -12.56 11.85 21.77
N GLN A 83 -11.28 11.72 21.47
CA GLN A 83 -10.43 10.62 21.95
C GLN A 83 -9.37 11.24 22.88
N GLY A 84 -9.60 11.16 24.20
CA GLY A 84 -8.74 11.78 25.21
C GLY A 84 -8.76 13.30 25.12
N ARG A 85 -7.61 13.93 24.86
CA ARG A 85 -7.45 15.38 24.72
C ARG A 85 -7.65 15.90 23.28
N ILE A 86 -7.83 15.02 22.30
CA ILE A 86 -7.88 15.39 20.89
C ILE A 86 -9.26 15.07 20.33
N THR A 87 -9.88 16.04 19.66
CA THR A 87 -11.08 15.83 18.85
C THR A 87 -10.66 15.42 17.46
N LYS A 88 -11.07 14.22 17.03
CA LYS A 88 -10.81 13.71 15.67
C LYS A 88 -12.09 13.73 14.86
N GLU A 89 -11.98 14.17 13.61
CA GLU A 89 -13.03 14.05 12.61
C GLU A 89 -13.02 12.62 12.05
N GLU A 90 -14.16 11.93 12.14
CA GLU A 90 -14.37 10.59 11.57
C GLU A 90 -15.50 10.69 10.54
N VAL A 91 -15.34 10.04 9.38
CA VAL A 91 -16.39 9.91 8.37
C VAL A 91 -17.16 8.64 8.62
N LYS A 92 -18.50 8.72 8.61
CA LYS A 92 -19.37 7.56 8.79
C LYS A 92 -20.38 7.42 7.65
N PRO A 93 -20.64 6.18 7.20
CA PRO A 93 -21.74 5.91 6.29
C PRO A 93 -23.10 6.11 7.00
N HIS A 94 -24.11 6.50 6.24
CA HIS A 94 -25.49 6.56 6.68
C HIS A 94 -25.96 5.17 7.16
N PRO A 95 -26.73 5.04 8.26
CA PRO A 95 -27.14 3.74 8.78
C PRO A 95 -27.87 2.85 7.76
N VAL A 96 -28.64 3.46 6.84
CA VAL A 96 -29.31 2.73 5.75
C VAL A 96 -28.29 2.12 4.79
N LEU A 97 -27.23 2.85 4.42
CA LEU A 97 -26.16 2.34 3.58
C LEU A 97 -25.45 1.16 4.25
N SER A 98 -25.13 1.28 5.55
CA SER A 98 -24.51 0.18 6.29
C SER A 98 -25.42 -1.05 6.39
N LYS A 99 -26.74 -0.87 6.52
CA LYS A 99 -27.71 -1.96 6.51
C LYS A 99 -27.79 -2.63 5.13
N LEU A 100 -27.84 -1.84 4.07
CA LEU A 100 -27.84 -2.34 2.69
C LEU A 100 -26.59 -3.15 2.38
N TYR A 101 -25.41 -2.64 2.74
CA TYR A 101 -24.15 -3.36 2.54
C TYR A 101 -24.07 -4.68 3.33
N ARG A 102 -24.62 -4.71 4.55
CA ARG A 102 -24.71 -5.97 5.31
C ARG A 102 -25.74 -6.93 4.71
N ALA A 103 -26.86 -6.42 4.22
CA ALA A 103 -27.91 -7.21 3.59
C ALA A 103 -27.47 -7.80 2.25
N SER A 104 -26.52 -7.16 1.55
CA SER A 104 -25.99 -7.68 0.29
C SER A 104 -25.07 -8.89 0.46
N LEU A 105 -24.63 -9.21 1.69
CA LEU A 105 -23.77 -10.37 2.02
C LEU A 105 -22.65 -10.58 0.99
N PRO A 106 -21.71 -9.62 0.83
CA PRO A 106 -20.69 -9.73 -0.18
C PRO A 106 -19.84 -10.99 0.02
N GLU A 107 -19.79 -11.85 -1.00
CA GLU A 107 -19.02 -13.10 -0.98
C GLU A 107 -17.51 -12.86 -1.12
N THR A 108 -17.12 -11.69 -1.65
CA THR A 108 -15.74 -11.35 -1.96
C THR A 108 -15.23 -10.20 -1.08
N LEU A 109 -13.97 -10.33 -0.65
CA LEU A 109 -13.22 -9.26 0.01
C LEU A 109 -12.18 -8.71 -0.96
N HIS A 110 -12.07 -7.39 -1.02
CA HIS A 110 -11.09 -6.69 -1.85
C HIS A 110 -9.98 -6.12 -0.99
N PHE A 111 -8.74 -6.43 -1.33
CA PHE A 111 -7.55 -5.92 -0.67
C PHE A 111 -6.63 -5.21 -1.68
N PRO A 112 -5.99 -4.10 -1.31
CA PRO A 112 -4.88 -3.56 -2.07
C PRO A 112 -3.77 -4.60 -2.22
N THR A 113 -3.09 -4.62 -3.37
CA THR A 113 -2.07 -5.62 -3.69
C THR A 113 -0.87 -5.62 -2.75
N TYR A 114 -0.56 -4.48 -2.14
CA TYR A 114 0.55 -4.34 -1.19
C TYR A 114 0.20 -4.84 0.23
N GLU A 115 -1.07 -5.09 0.54
CA GLU A 115 -1.48 -5.63 1.85
C GLU A 115 -1.42 -7.17 1.90
N LEU A 116 -1.36 -7.82 0.74
CA LEU A 116 -1.28 -9.28 0.62
C LEU A 116 0.16 -9.75 0.41
N PRO A 117 0.49 -10.99 0.82
CA PRO A 117 1.78 -11.59 0.50
C PRO A 117 1.98 -11.75 -1.02
N MET A 118 3.23 -11.62 -1.46
CA MET A 118 3.58 -11.87 -2.86
C MET A 118 3.51 -13.36 -3.19
N ILE A 119 2.99 -13.67 -4.38
CA ILE A 119 2.92 -15.03 -4.93
C ILE A 119 4.22 -15.46 -5.64
N CYS A 120 5.16 -14.54 -5.82
CA CYS A 120 6.48 -14.76 -6.39
C CYS A 120 7.56 -14.21 -5.46
N PRO A 121 8.83 -14.64 -5.61
CA PRO A 121 9.93 -14.02 -4.89
C PRO A 121 9.95 -12.49 -5.09
N PRO A 122 10.14 -11.71 -4.02
CA PRO A 122 10.16 -10.25 -4.09
C PRO A 122 11.40 -9.73 -4.83
N VAL A 123 11.32 -8.50 -5.34
CA VAL A 123 12.47 -7.81 -5.93
C VAL A 123 13.51 -7.57 -4.83
N PRO A 124 14.77 -7.99 -5.02
CA PRO A 124 15.81 -7.74 -4.04
C PRO A 124 15.99 -6.24 -3.79
N TRP A 125 16.08 -5.87 -2.52
CA TRP A 125 16.47 -4.55 -2.09
C TRP A 125 17.87 -4.21 -2.59
N THR A 126 17.96 -3.20 -3.47
CA THR A 126 19.23 -2.69 -4.02
C THR A 126 19.54 -1.27 -3.53
N SER A 127 18.52 -0.52 -3.14
CA SER A 127 18.63 0.80 -2.51
C SER A 127 17.43 1.10 -1.61
N THR A 128 17.36 2.30 -1.05
CA THR A 128 16.33 2.74 -0.09
C THR A 128 14.94 2.87 -0.68
N HIS A 129 14.84 3.02 -1.99
CA HIS A 129 13.59 3.20 -2.74
C HIS A 129 13.26 2.00 -3.63
N VAL A 130 14.11 0.97 -3.60
CA VAL A 130 14.09 -0.10 -4.60
C VAL A 130 14.21 -1.45 -3.93
N GLY A 131 13.11 -2.18 -4.01
CA GLY A 131 12.97 -3.56 -3.58
C GLY A 131 11.54 -3.82 -3.12
N GLY A 132 11.30 -5.06 -2.72
CA GLY A 132 9.98 -5.49 -2.27
C GLY A 132 9.07 -5.85 -3.45
N TYR A 133 8.05 -5.04 -3.71
CA TYR A 133 7.05 -5.32 -4.73
C TYR A 133 7.59 -5.13 -6.16
N LEU A 134 6.94 -5.77 -7.15
CA LEU A 134 7.36 -5.69 -8.55
C LEU A 134 7.15 -4.31 -9.19
N VAL A 135 6.06 -3.63 -8.84
CA VAL A 135 5.63 -2.37 -9.48
C VAL A 135 5.32 -1.29 -8.45
N SER A 136 4.65 -1.64 -7.36
CA SER A 136 4.28 -0.67 -6.33
C SER A 136 5.53 -0.17 -5.57
N PRO A 137 5.69 1.15 -5.40
CA PRO A 137 6.82 1.69 -4.64
C PRO A 137 6.75 1.23 -3.18
N CYS A 138 7.91 0.89 -2.62
CA CYS A 138 8.05 0.47 -1.23
C CYS A 138 9.27 1.16 -0.62
N GLU A 139 9.07 1.89 0.48
CA GLU A 139 10.19 2.46 1.24
C GLU A 139 10.81 1.38 2.14
N VAL A 140 12.15 1.29 2.16
CA VAL A 140 12.88 0.37 3.06
C VAL A 140 12.52 0.62 4.53
N ILE A 141 12.37 1.89 4.91
CA ILE A 141 12.06 2.29 6.29
C ILE A 141 10.69 2.94 6.31
N ARG A 142 9.80 2.39 7.14
CA ARG A 142 8.46 2.95 7.36
C ARG A 142 8.56 4.13 8.32
N LEU A 143 8.80 5.31 7.76
CA LEU A 143 8.90 6.56 8.52
C LEU A 143 7.54 7.29 8.53
N PRO A 144 7.15 7.91 9.66
CA PRO A 144 5.99 8.79 9.67
C PRO A 144 6.28 10.05 8.86
N THR A 145 5.26 10.70 8.32
CA THR A 145 5.39 11.89 7.46
C THR A 145 6.19 13.03 8.11
N GLN A 146 6.18 13.12 9.45
CA GLN A 146 6.92 14.16 10.17
C GLN A 146 8.43 13.88 10.30
N ALA A 147 8.90 12.68 9.99
CA ALA A 147 10.30 12.26 10.16
C ALA A 147 11.23 12.69 9.01
N MET A 148 11.19 13.98 8.66
CA MET A 148 11.95 14.55 7.54
C MET A 148 13.47 14.42 7.74
N SER A 149 13.97 14.65 8.95
CA SER A 149 15.40 14.54 9.27
C SER A 149 15.94 13.11 9.06
N GLN A 150 15.12 12.10 9.35
CA GLN A 150 15.48 10.69 9.17
C GLN A 150 15.47 10.32 7.68
N LYS A 151 14.45 10.78 6.92
CA LYS A 151 14.38 10.57 5.46
C LYS A 151 15.57 11.24 4.76
N GLN A 152 15.95 12.45 5.17
CA GLN A 152 17.13 13.15 4.66
C GLN A 152 18.43 12.39 4.96
N ARG A 153 18.65 11.99 6.22
CA ARG A 153 19.85 11.22 6.60
C ARG A 153 19.98 9.91 5.83
N LEU A 154 18.87 9.24 5.55
CA LEU A 154 18.87 8.02 4.77
C LEU A 154 19.38 8.24 3.32
N GLY A 155 19.10 9.42 2.74
CA GLY A 155 19.62 9.81 1.43
C GLY A 155 21.10 10.24 1.43
N GLU A 156 21.58 10.78 2.56
CA GLU A 156 22.98 11.20 2.73
C GLU A 156 23.94 10.03 3.01
N VAL A 157 23.43 8.94 3.59
CA VAL A 157 24.25 7.76 3.92
C VAL A 157 24.79 7.11 2.64
N GLY A 158 26.10 6.82 2.65
CA GLY A 158 26.75 6.12 1.56
C GLY A 158 26.18 4.72 1.33
N ARG A 159 25.84 4.38 0.08
CA ARG A 159 25.19 3.11 -0.31
C ARG A 159 25.83 1.86 0.30
N ARG A 160 27.16 1.82 0.41
CA ARG A 160 27.90 0.67 0.96
C ARG A 160 27.57 0.36 2.42
N GLN A 161 27.24 1.39 3.23
CA GLN A 161 26.87 1.19 4.63
C GLN A 161 25.49 0.55 4.78
N LEU A 162 24.61 0.69 3.78
CA LEU A 162 23.26 0.11 3.80
C LEU A 162 23.24 -1.36 3.37
N TYR A 163 24.25 -1.81 2.65
CA TYR A 163 24.29 -3.14 2.05
C TYR A 163 24.04 -4.30 3.02
N PRO A 164 24.64 -4.36 4.22
CA PRO A 164 24.35 -5.43 5.17
C PRO A 164 22.87 -5.50 5.56
N SER A 165 22.24 -4.35 5.77
CA SER A 165 20.81 -4.26 6.11
C SER A 165 19.94 -4.69 4.93
N LEU A 166 20.23 -4.23 3.71
CA LEU A 166 19.49 -4.62 2.52
C LEU A 166 19.62 -6.13 2.24
N ASP A 167 20.82 -6.69 2.39
CA ASP A 167 21.07 -8.11 2.20
C ASP A 167 20.35 -8.97 3.25
N SER A 168 20.28 -8.49 4.49
CA SER A 168 19.50 -9.15 5.56
C SER A 168 18.00 -9.14 5.24
N LEU A 169 17.46 -8.03 4.77
CA LEU A 169 16.06 -7.95 4.31
C LEU A 169 15.78 -8.90 3.15
N ASN A 170 16.71 -9.00 2.19
CA ASN A 170 16.59 -9.94 1.08
C ASN A 170 16.55 -11.39 1.53
N GLN A 171 17.35 -11.76 2.54
CA GLN A 171 17.32 -13.11 3.09
C GLN A 171 15.99 -13.42 3.78
N LEU A 172 15.45 -12.49 4.58
CA LEU A 172 14.14 -12.66 5.22
C LEU A 172 13.02 -12.79 4.18
N ALA A 173 13.07 -11.97 3.13
CA ALA A 173 12.05 -11.92 2.09
C ALA A 173 12.10 -13.14 1.15
N ALA A 174 13.24 -13.83 1.05
CA ALA A 174 13.41 -15.01 0.21
C ALA A 174 12.79 -16.29 0.82
N VAL A 175 12.35 -16.26 2.08
CA VAL A 175 11.77 -17.43 2.75
C VAL A 175 10.34 -17.67 2.24
N PRO A 176 10.05 -18.81 1.59
CA PRO A 176 8.70 -19.11 1.12
C PRO A 176 7.81 -19.54 2.30
N TRP A 177 6.56 -19.06 2.29
CA TRP A 177 5.56 -19.40 3.30
C TRP A 177 4.41 -20.20 2.69
N LYS A 178 3.81 -21.09 3.50
CA LYS A 178 2.61 -21.83 3.15
C LYS A 178 1.69 -21.90 4.35
N VAL A 179 0.38 -21.75 4.12
CA VAL A 179 -0.64 -21.91 5.15
C VAL A 179 -0.77 -23.39 5.54
N ASN A 180 -0.82 -23.66 6.84
CA ASN A 180 -1.13 -24.99 7.35
C ASN A 180 -2.64 -25.25 7.27
N GLN A 181 -3.06 -26.02 6.27
CA GLN A 181 -4.47 -26.32 6.01
C GLN A 181 -5.15 -27.02 7.20
N ARG A 182 -4.48 -27.99 7.84
CA ARG A 182 -5.08 -28.73 8.98
C ARG A 182 -5.40 -27.83 10.17
N VAL A 183 -4.61 -26.78 10.38
CA VAL A 183 -4.87 -25.81 11.46
C VAL A 183 -5.95 -24.83 11.03
N LEU A 184 -5.94 -24.41 9.76
CA LEU A 184 -6.97 -23.53 9.21
C LEU A 184 -8.36 -24.17 9.31
N ASP A 185 -8.49 -25.46 8.96
CA ASP A 185 -9.75 -26.21 8.98
C ASP A 185 -10.35 -26.39 10.38
N VAL A 186 -9.55 -26.21 11.45
CA VAL A 186 -10.03 -26.26 12.85
C VAL A 186 -10.52 -24.90 13.33
N ILE A 187 -10.02 -23.80 12.73
CA ILE A 187 -10.36 -22.43 13.12
C ILE A 187 -11.63 -21.94 12.41
N LEU A 188 -11.82 -22.37 11.16
CA LEU A 188 -13.01 -22.06 10.36
C LEU A 188 -14.20 -22.93 10.77
#